data_AF-A0A2P6FSC6-F1
#
_entry.id   AF-A0A2P6FSC6-F1
#
_cell.length_a   1.000
_cell.length_b   1.000
_cell.length_c   1.000
_cell.angle_alpha   90.00
_cell.angle_beta   90.00
_cell.angle_gamma   90.00
#
_symmetry.space_group_name_H-M   'P 1'
#
loop_
_entity.id
_entity.type
_entity.pdbx_description
1 polymer ?
#
loop_
_entity_poly.entity_id
_entity_poly.type
_entity_poly.pdbx_seq_one_letter_code
_entity_poly.pdbx_strand_id
1 'polypeptide(L)'
;MSLQTAEVQIYGAEHVEELNLSFSLMSIARGNCHIQVKAVRENIVGAIGWLKISIDRPIMNGEIFIKKENFEKTINLFRGPFPRPITSVIILDQELEISSVGDLILSEEKNLKIVDVSWIMPLT
;
A
#
# COMPACT_ATOMS: atom_id res chain seq x y z
N MET A 1 1.92 -2.78 -8.49
CA MET A 1 0.64 -2.03 -8.46
C MET A 1 0.90 -0.61 -8.96
N SER A 2 -0.06 0.06 -9.60
CA SER A 2 0.11 1.41 -10.17
C SER A 2 -0.73 2.44 -9.42
N LEU A 3 -0.11 3.51 -8.95
CA LEU A 3 -0.76 4.55 -8.14
C LEU A 3 -1.78 5.33 -8.99
N GLN A 4 -2.99 5.47 -8.46
CA GLN A 4 -4.09 6.24 -9.04
C GLN A 4 -4.27 7.57 -8.32
N THR A 5 -4.31 7.55 -6.99
CA THR A 5 -4.45 8.74 -6.15
C THR A 5 -3.56 8.64 -4.92
N ALA A 6 -3.11 9.79 -4.42
CA ALA A 6 -2.40 9.92 -3.15
C ALA A 6 -2.92 11.14 -2.42
N GLU A 7 -3.43 10.93 -1.20
CA GLU A 7 -4.14 11.93 -0.42
C GLU A 7 -3.59 11.94 1.00
N VAL A 8 -3.28 13.13 1.52
CA VAL A 8 -2.94 13.28 2.93
C VAL A 8 -4.22 13.57 3.70
N GLN A 9 -4.52 12.71 4.67
CA GLN A 9 -5.62 12.91 5.60
C GLN A 9 -5.06 13.41 6.94
N ILE A 10 -5.69 14.46 7.47
CA ILE A 10 -5.28 15.09 8.73
C ILE A 10 -6.42 14.94 9.74
N TYR A 11 -6.14 14.34 10.88
CA TYR A 11 -7.10 14.16 11.96
C TYR A 11 -6.98 15.32 12.96
N GLY A 12 -7.99 16.19 13.02
CA GLY A 12 -7.93 17.43 13.79
C GLY A 12 -7.71 17.28 15.30
N ALA A 13 -8.14 16.17 15.90
CA ALA A 13 -8.04 15.95 17.35
C ALA A 13 -6.61 15.65 17.82
N GLU A 14 -5.84 14.88 17.05
CA GLU A 14 -4.48 14.43 17.42
C GLU A 14 -3.38 15.00 16.51
N HIS A 15 -3.76 15.77 15.47
CA HIS A 15 -2.84 16.25 14.43
C HIS A 15 -1.99 15.11 13.82
N VAL A 16 -2.58 13.93 13.72
CA VAL A 16 -1.98 12.78 13.06
C VAL A 16 -2.25 12.91 11.56
N GLU A 17 -1.19 12.77 10.78
CA GLU A 17 -1.24 12.71 9.33
C GLU A 17 -1.16 11.25 8.89
N GLU A 18 -2.02 10.90 7.94
CA GLU A 18 -2.00 9.61 7.26
C GLU A 18 -1.95 9.85 5.76
N LEU A 19 -1.24 8.99 5.04
CA LEU A 19 -1.17 9.04 3.59
C LEU A 19 -2.01 7.88 3.03
N ASN A 20 -3.08 8.23 2.35
CA ASN A 20 -4.01 7.32 1.71
C ASN A 20 -3.65 7.17 0.24
N LEU A 21 -3.32 5.96 -0.15
CA LEU A 21 -2.87 5.63 -1.49
C LEU A 21 -3.85 4.66 -2.15
N SER A 22 -4.36 5.01 -3.32
CA SER A 22 -5.18 4.08 -4.12
C SER A 22 -4.39 3.59 -5.31
N PHE A 23 -4.31 2.28 -5.48
CA PHE A 23 -3.60 1.62 -6.56
C PHE A 23 -4.53 0.77 -7.41
N SER A 24 -4.27 0.72 -8.72
CA SER A 24 -4.73 -0.36 -9.57
C SER A 24 -3.75 -1.54 -9.50
N LEU A 25 -4.29 -2.76 -9.38
CA LEU A 25 -3.48 -3.97 -9.36
C LEU A 25 -3.02 -4.29 -10.78
N MET A 26 -1.71 -4.54 -10.94
CA MET A 26 -1.10 -4.81 -12.26
C MET A 26 -0.84 -6.29 -12.50
N SER A 27 -0.49 -7.04 -11.45
CA SER A 27 -0.04 -8.43 -11.53
C SER A 27 -1.14 -9.45 -11.23
N ILE A 28 -2.28 -9.00 -10.71
CA ILE A 28 -3.42 -9.84 -10.33
C ILE A 28 -4.72 -9.12 -10.72
N ALA A 29 -5.65 -9.85 -11.33
CA ALA A 29 -6.94 -9.33 -11.77
C ALA A 29 -7.93 -9.21 -10.60
N ARG A 30 -7.65 -8.33 -9.61
CA ARG A 30 -8.48 -8.17 -8.39
C ARG A 30 -8.93 -6.73 -8.13
N GLY A 31 -9.01 -5.89 -9.16
CA GLY A 31 -9.45 -4.50 -9.02
C GLY A 31 -8.40 -3.60 -8.39
N ASN A 32 -8.74 -2.98 -7.25
CA ASN A 32 -7.93 -1.94 -6.62
C ASN A 32 -7.37 -2.36 -5.26
N CYS A 33 -6.26 -1.75 -4.88
CA CYS A 33 -5.66 -1.87 -3.56
C CYS A 33 -5.56 -0.48 -2.93
N HIS A 34 -6.13 -0.33 -1.74
CA HIS A 34 -5.98 0.87 -0.94
C HIS A 34 -4.95 0.63 0.16
N ILE A 35 -3.98 1.52 0.29
CA ILE A 35 -2.95 1.45 1.33
C ILE A 35 -2.99 2.73 2.16
N GLN A 36 -3.22 2.56 3.46
CA GLN A 36 -3.08 3.61 4.46
C GLN A 36 -1.67 3.54 5.05
N VAL A 37 -0.92 4.63 4.94
CA VAL A 37 0.43 4.75 5.48
C VAL A 37 0.39 5.63 6.72
N LYS A 38 0.92 5.11 7.84
CA LYS A 38 0.97 5.80 9.12
C LYS A 38 2.41 5.98 9.61
N ALA A 39 2.69 7.15 10.18
CA ALA A 39 3.98 7.44 10.78
C ALA A 39 4.09 6.86 12.19
N VAL A 40 5.18 6.16 12.48
CA VAL A 40 5.54 5.71 13.83
C VAL A 40 6.87 6.30 14.29
N ARG A 41 7.05 6.44 15.60
CA ARG A 41 8.29 6.95 16.21
C ARG A 41 9.31 5.84 16.51
N GLU A 42 8.82 4.63 16.74
CA GLU A 42 9.65 3.49 17.12
C GLU A 42 10.14 2.70 15.89
N ASN A 43 11.20 1.92 16.09
CA ASN A 43 11.65 0.97 15.08
C ASN A 43 10.62 -0.14 14.93
N ILE A 44 10.26 -0.43 13.69
CA ILE A 44 9.41 -1.57 13.36
C ILE A 44 10.31 -2.80 13.28
N VAL A 45 9.91 -3.87 13.98
CA VAL A 45 10.60 -5.17 13.96
C VAL A 45 9.64 -6.21 13.39
N GLY A 46 10.05 -6.88 12.31
CA GLY A 46 9.21 -7.86 11.62
C GLY A 46 8.33 -7.19 10.56
N ALA A 47 7.02 -7.46 10.59
CA ALA A 47 6.07 -6.94 9.63
C ALA A 47 5.87 -5.43 9.79
N ILE A 48 5.79 -4.71 8.68
CA ILE A 48 5.50 -3.28 8.62
C ILE A 48 4.02 -2.97 8.52
N GLY A 49 3.15 -3.98 8.46
CA GLY A 49 1.73 -3.76 8.27
C GLY A 49 0.96 -5.02 7.94
N TRP A 50 -0.26 -4.81 7.47
CA TRP A 50 -1.21 -5.87 7.16
C TRP A 50 -1.94 -5.57 5.86
N LEU A 51 -2.26 -6.63 5.10
CA LEU A 51 -3.06 -6.57 3.90
C LEU A 51 -4.30 -7.44 4.09
N LYS A 52 -5.47 -6.81 4.19
CA LYS A 52 -6.75 -7.49 4.14
C LYS A 52 -7.19 -7.66 2.70
N ILE A 53 -7.50 -8.90 2.34
CA ILE A 53 -8.03 -9.29 1.04
C ILE A 53 -9.44 -9.81 1.25
N SER A 54 -10.44 -9.02 0.87
CA SER A 54 -11.85 -9.42 0.98
C SER A 54 -12.19 -10.45 -0.09
N ILE A 55 -13.05 -11.42 0.24
CA ILE A 55 -13.59 -12.37 -0.74
C ILE A 55 -14.80 -11.80 -1.49
N ASP A 56 -15.59 -10.95 -0.82
CA ASP A 56 -16.86 -10.45 -1.33
C ASP A 56 -16.73 -9.26 -2.29
N ARG A 57 -15.56 -8.62 -2.31
CA ARG A 57 -15.31 -7.41 -3.11
C ARG A 57 -13.94 -7.47 -3.77
N PRO A 58 -13.77 -6.96 -5.01
CA PRO A 58 -12.49 -6.85 -5.68
C PRO A 58 -11.70 -5.63 -5.16
N ILE A 59 -11.46 -5.62 -3.84
CA ILE A 59 -10.68 -4.59 -3.16
C ILE A 59 -9.78 -5.22 -2.11
N MET A 60 -8.54 -4.75 -2.07
CA MET A 60 -7.61 -5.01 -0.98
C MET A 60 -7.43 -3.74 -0.16
N ASN A 61 -7.35 -3.89 1.16
CA ASN A 61 -7.07 -2.78 2.05
C ASN A 61 -5.85 -3.14 2.88
N GLY A 62 -4.81 -2.34 2.77
CA GLY A 62 -3.61 -2.48 3.56
C GLY A 62 -3.41 -1.30 4.48
N GLU A 63 -2.77 -1.57 5.60
CA GLU A 63 -2.24 -0.57 6.52
C GLU A 63 -0.75 -0.86 6.67
N ILE A 64 0.08 0.17 6.51
CA ILE A 64 1.52 0.07 6.75
C ILE A 64 1.99 1.19 7.68
N PHE A 65 3.00 0.86 8.45
CA PHE A 65 3.69 1.75 9.35
C PHE A 65 5.08 2.00 8.79
N ILE A 66 5.50 3.26 8.78
CA ILE A 66 6.88 3.65 8.46
C ILE A 66 7.36 4.68 9.46
N LYS A 67 8.68 4.80 9.63
CA LYS A 67 9.25 5.85 10.50
C LYS A 67 8.80 7.23 10.05
N LYS A 68 8.53 8.12 11.00
CA LYS A 68 8.13 9.51 10.74
C LYS A 68 9.01 10.23 9.71
N GLU A 69 10.33 10.10 9.81
CA GLU A 69 11.27 10.70 8.84
C GLU A 69 11.07 10.17 7.40
N ASN A 70 10.76 8.87 7.26
CA ASN A 70 10.48 8.26 5.96
C ASN A 70 9.10 8.66 5.45
N PHE A 71 8.13 8.86 6.33
CA PHE A 71 6.80 9.34 5.99
C PHE A 71 6.85 10.74 5.37
N GLU A 72 7.52 11.68 6.03
CA GLU A 72 7.69 13.05 5.52
C GLU A 72 8.44 13.07 4.18
N LYS A 73 9.51 12.27 4.04
CA LYS A 73 10.22 12.09 2.77
C LYS A 73 9.29 11.54 1.67
N THR A 74 8.48 10.54 1.99
CA THR A 74 7.53 9.93 1.05
C THR A 74 6.52 10.97 0.56
N ILE A 75 5.89 11.73 1.46
CA ILE A 75 4.96 12.80 1.08
C ILE A 75 5.64 13.81 0.14
N ASN A 76 6.85 14.24 0.46
CA ASN A 76 7.57 15.21 -0.37
C ASN A 76 7.91 14.67 -1.77
N LEU A 77 8.27 13.39 -1.89
CA LEU A 77 8.52 12.75 -3.18
C LEU A 77 7.25 12.63 -4.02
N PHE A 78 6.10 12.39 -3.40
CA PHE A 78 4.80 12.29 -4.08
C PHE A 78 4.26 13.64 -4.57
N ARG A 79 4.76 14.77 -4.03
CA ARG A 79 4.36 16.15 -4.41
C ARG A 79 4.99 16.66 -5.71
N GLY A 80 5.87 15.89 -6.37
CA GLY A 80 6.52 16.30 -7.63
C GLY A 80 5.54 16.50 -8.80
N PRO A 81 5.95 17.18 -9.90
CA PRO A 81 5.08 17.44 -11.04
C PRO A 81 4.59 16.13 -11.68
N PHE A 82 3.26 15.97 -11.75
CA PHE A 82 2.57 14.84 -12.37
C PHE A 82 2.48 14.99 -13.91
N PRO A 83 2.44 13.89 -14.69
CA PRO A 83 2.31 12.52 -14.24
C PRO A 83 3.60 11.71 -14.40
N ARG A 84 4.23 11.35 -13.27
CA ARG A 84 5.18 10.23 -13.25
C ARG A 84 4.43 9.03 -12.70
N PRO A 85 4.32 7.92 -13.45
CA PRO A 85 3.64 6.73 -12.93
C PRO A 85 4.42 6.20 -11.72
N ILE A 86 3.87 6.39 -10.52
CA ILE A 86 4.40 5.75 -9.31
C ILE A 86 3.85 4.34 -9.29
N THR A 87 4.74 3.36 -9.17
CA THR A 87 4.35 1.98 -8.92
C THR A 87 4.78 1.55 -7.52
N SER A 88 4.08 0.57 -6.97
CA SER A 88 4.39 -0.02 -5.68
C SER A 88 4.52 -1.54 -5.79
N VAL A 89 5.48 -2.08 -5.06
CA VAL A 89 5.62 -3.51 -4.80
C VAL A 89 5.45 -3.73 -3.31
N ILE A 90 4.50 -4.59 -2.93
CA ILE A 90 4.29 -5.04 -1.56
C ILE A 90 4.84 -6.45 -1.43
N ILE A 91 5.64 -6.69 -0.39
CA ILE A 91 6.17 -8.01 -0.05
C ILE A 91 5.34 -8.54 1.12
N LEU A 92 4.77 -9.73 0.93
CA LEU A 92 3.94 -10.40 1.92
C LEU A 92 4.73 -11.52 2.62
N ASP A 93 4.29 -11.91 3.81
CA ASP A 93 4.88 -13.04 4.55
C ASP A 93 4.46 -14.41 3.98
N GLN A 94 3.48 -14.42 3.08
CA GLN A 94 2.93 -15.61 2.44
C GLN A 94 2.68 -15.35 0.95
N GLU A 95 2.86 -16.39 0.15
CA GLU A 95 2.53 -16.33 -1.27
C GLU A 95 1.01 -16.30 -1.49
N LEU A 96 0.59 -15.60 -2.54
CA LEU A 96 -0.78 -15.62 -3.01
C LEU A 96 -0.94 -16.68 -4.10
N GLU A 97 -2.00 -17.48 -4.00
CA GLU A 97 -2.35 -18.42 -5.06
C GLU A 97 -2.99 -17.65 -6.23
N ILE A 98 -2.41 -17.83 -7.42
CA ILE A 98 -2.85 -17.17 -8.65
C ILE A 98 -3.12 -18.24 -9.70
N SER A 99 -4.23 -18.11 -10.41
CA SER A 99 -4.59 -18.99 -11.52
C SER A 99 -3.65 -18.80 -12.72
N SER A 100 -3.69 -19.73 -13.67
CA SER A 100 -2.90 -19.65 -14.92
C SER A 100 -3.22 -18.43 -15.78
N VAL A 101 -4.38 -17.78 -15.56
CA VAL A 101 -4.82 -16.57 -16.28
C VAL A 101 -4.61 -15.28 -15.48
N GLY A 102 -4.03 -15.36 -14.27
CA GLY A 102 -3.70 -14.19 -13.44
C GLY A 102 -4.78 -13.79 -12.42
N ASP A 103 -5.80 -14.62 -12.22
CA ASP A 103 -6.83 -14.39 -11.19
C ASP A 103 -6.34 -14.85 -9.83
N LEU A 104 -6.57 -14.03 -8.82
CA LEU A 104 -6.21 -14.37 -7.44
C LEU A 104 -7.26 -15.33 -6.85
N ILE A 105 -6.80 -16.50 -6.41
CA ILE A 105 -7.62 -17.59 -5.87
C ILE A 105 -7.74 -17.41 -4.34
N LEU A 106 -8.97 -17.24 -3.84
CA LEU A 106 -9.27 -17.26 -2.40
C LEU A 106 -10.46 -18.17 -2.09
N SER A 107 -10.31 -18.96 -1.04
CA SER A 107 -11.38 -19.73 -0.39
C SER A 107 -12.06 -18.98 0.75
N GLU A 108 -11.38 -18.01 1.37
CA GLU A 108 -11.85 -17.22 2.51
C GLU A 108 -11.17 -15.83 2.53
N GLU A 109 -11.63 -14.91 3.38
CA GLU A 109 -10.90 -13.65 3.59
C GLU A 109 -9.50 -13.91 4.15
N LYS A 110 -8.49 -13.23 3.59
CA LYS A 110 -7.10 -13.33 4.07
C LYS A 110 -6.68 -12.03 4.73
N ASN A 111 -5.92 -12.15 5.82
CA ASN A 111 -5.20 -11.04 6.44
C ASN A 111 -3.72 -11.41 6.51
N LEU A 112 -2.90 -10.79 5.66
CA LEU A 112 -1.51 -11.16 5.45
C LEU A 112 -0.59 -10.09 6.03
N LYS A 113 0.59 -10.49 6.50
CA LYS A 113 1.56 -9.49 6.96
C LYS A 113 2.27 -8.89 5.77
N ILE A 114 2.40 -7.57 5.78
CA ILE A 114 3.28 -6.86 4.86
C ILE A 114 4.67 -6.82 5.51
N VAL A 115 5.64 -7.48 4.89
CA VAL A 115 7.02 -7.53 5.35
C VAL A 115 7.77 -6.28 4.91
N ASP A 116 7.51 -5.82 3.69
CA ASP A 116 8.14 -4.61 3.16
C ASP A 116 7.29 -3.99 2.04
N VAL A 117 7.60 -2.73 1.71
CA VAL A 117 7.02 -2.00 0.60
C VAL A 117 8.08 -1.17 -0.10
N SER A 118 8.02 -1.16 -1.42
CA SER A 118 8.86 -0.30 -2.25
C SER A 118 8.00 0.55 -3.18
N TRP A 119 8.38 1.82 -3.32
CA TRP A 119 7.79 2.77 -4.24
C TRP A 119 8.79 3.05 -5.35
N ILE A 120 8.37 2.85 -6.59
CA ILE A 120 9.21 3.04 -7.77
C ILE A 120 8.67 4.27 -8.49
N MET A 121 9.52 5.30 -8.57
CA MET A 121 9.19 6.59 -9.17
C MET A 121 10.24 6.91 -10.24
N PRO A 122 9.83 7.26 -11.47
CA PRO A 122 10.74 7.81 -12.45
C PRO A 122 11.44 9.08 -11.94
N LEU A 123 12.73 9.22 -12.21
CA LEU A 123 13.50 10.41 -11.81
C LEU A 123 13.46 11.54 -12.86
N THR A 124 13.12 11.21 -14.10
CA THR A 124 13.03 12.12 -15.25
C THR A 124 11.71 11.91 -15.96
#